data_AF-A0A673FV31-F1
#
_entry.id   AF-A0A673FV31-F1
#
_cell.length_a   1.000
_cell.length_b   1.000
_cell.length_c   1.000
_cell.angle_alpha   90.00
_cell.angle_beta   90.00
_cell.angle_gamma   90.00
#
_symmetry.space_group_name_H-M   'P 1'
#
loop_
_entity.id
_entity.type
_entity.pdbx_description
1 polymer ?
#
loop_
_entity_poly.entity_id
_entity_poly.type
_entity_poly.pdbx_seq_one_letter_code
_entity_poly.pdbx_strand_id
1 'polypeptide(L)' 'MRVVIGGGSGFVGRELTRLLKSKGHEITIISRQPGPGKISWSSFTFDFCIRA' A
#
# COMPACT_ATOMS: atom_id res chain seq x y z
N MET A 1 3.34 -13.96 2.37
CA MET A 1 2.31 -13.26 3.18
C MET A 1 1.91 -11.98 2.47
N ARG A 2 0.69 -11.49 2.71
CA ARG A 2 0.22 -10.19 2.21
C ARG A 2 0.45 -9.11 3.27
N VAL A 3 1.12 -8.02 2.89
CA VAL A 3 1.45 -6.92 3.81
C VAL A 3 0.99 -5.60 3.24
N VAL A 4 0.28 -4.82 4.05
CA VAL A 4 -0.19 -3.48 3.70
C VAL A 4 0.70 -2.44 4.38
N ILE A 5 1.23 -1.48 3.62
CA ILE A 5 2.14 -0.46 4.13
C ILE A 5 1.59 0.93 3.81
N GLY A 6 1.12 1.64 4.85
CA GLY A 6 0.82 3.07 4.77
C GLY A 6 2.11 3.88 4.66
N GLY A 7 2.23 4.74 3.64
CA GLY A 7 3.44 5.53 3.42
C GLY A 7 4.62 4.73 2.86
N GLY A 8 4.37 3.58 2.20
CA GLY A 8 5.40 2.69 1.65
C GLY A 8 6.34 3.32 0.60
N SER A 9 6.06 4.54 0.14
CA SER A 9 6.95 5.31 -0.74
C SER A 9 7.91 6.27 -0.03
N GLY A 10 7.82 6.42 1.30
CA GLY A 10 8.72 7.25 2.09
C GLY A 10 10.09 6.60 2.31
N PHE A 11 11.00 7.32 2.99
CA PHE A 11 12.38 6.88 3.24
C PHE A 11 12.45 5.46 3.83
N VAL A 12 11.74 5.22 4.94
CA VAL A 12 11.69 3.89 5.60
C VAL A 12 10.85 2.89 4.80
N GLY A 13 9.68 3.32 4.32
CA GLY A 13 8.73 2.46 3.62
C GLY A 13 9.30 1.82 2.35
N ARG A 14 10.17 2.54 1.64
CA ARG A 14 10.83 2.04 0.42
C ARG A 14 11.76 0.89 0.72
N GLU A 15 12.65 1.02 1.70
CA GLU A 15 13.61 -0.03 2.04
C GLU A 15 12.92 -1.24 2.67
N LEU A 16 11.90 -1.00 3.51
CA LEU A 16 11.04 -2.07 4.05
C LEU A 16 10.36 -2.86 2.91
N THR A 17 9.78 -2.14 1.93
CA THR A 17 9.15 -2.79 0.76
C THR A 17 10.16 -3.61 -0.02
N ARG A 18 11.38 -3.10 -0.25
CA ARG A 18 12.43 -3.81 -0.99
C ARG A 18 12.81 -5.11 -0.29
N LEU A 19 13.04 -5.06 1.02
CA LEU A 19 13.39 -6.22 1.84
C LEU A 19 12.27 -7.28 1.85
N LEU A 20 11.02 -6.86 2.01
CA LEU A 20 9.91 -7.80 2.08
C LEU A 20 9.63 -8.44 0.71
N LYS A 21 9.77 -7.68 -0.38
CA LYS A 21 9.68 -8.23 -1.75
C LYS A 21 10.78 -9.25 -2.03
N SER A 22 12.02 -8.99 -1.61
CA SER A 22 13.12 -9.95 -1.81
C SER A 22 12.92 -11.26 -1.03
N LYS A 23 12.04 -11.25 -0.01
CA LYS A 23 11.62 -12.44 0.74
C LYS A 23 10.37 -13.13 0.17
N GLY A 24 9.89 -12.70 -1.01
CA GLY A 24 8.72 -13.30 -1.66
C GLY A 24 7.38 -12.89 -1.04
N HIS A 25 7.32 -11.74 -0.37
CA HIS A 25 6.07 -11.21 0.17
C HIS A 25 5.32 -10.34 -0.87
N GLU A 26 3.99 -10.45 -0.86
CA GLU A 26 3.11 -9.64 -1.69
C GLU A 26 2.79 -8.35 -0.92
N ILE A 27 3.11 -7.19 -1.50
CA ILE A 27 3.04 -5.90 -0.82
C ILE A 27 2.03 -4.99 -1.50
N THR A 28 1.13 -4.41 -0.72
CA THR A 28 0.22 -3.35 -1.14
C THR A 28 0.59 -2.04 -0.43
N ILE A 29 0.92 -1.00 -1.18
CA ILE A 29 1.27 0.30 -0.62
C ILE A 29 0.03 1.20 -0.59
N ILE A 30 -0.27 1.79 0.57
CA ILE A 30 -1.28 2.85 0.68
C ILE A 30 -0.55 4.20 0.73
N SER A 31 -0.93 5.12 -0.15
CA SER A 31 -0.32 6.44 -0.30
C SER A 31 -1.39 7.52 -0.33
N ARG A 32 -1.02 8.78 -0.01
CA ARG A 32 -1.90 9.94 -0.19
C ARG A 32 -2.08 10.30 -1.66
N GLN A 33 -1.06 10.04 -2.48
CA GLN A 33 -1.09 10.25 -3.93
C GLN A 33 -1.20 8.90 -4.64
N PRO A 34 -2.09 8.78 -5.66
CA PRO A 34 -2.19 7.58 -6.48
C PRO A 34 -0.92 7.35 -7.31
N GLY A 35 -0.69 6.11 -7.74
CA GLY A 35 0.41 5.75 -8.63
C GLY A 35 0.52 4.24 -8.85
N PRO A 36 1.37 3.78 -9.79
CA PRO A 36 1.51 2.36 -10.10
C PRO A 36 1.85 1.53 -8.85
N GLY A 37 1.03 0.52 -8.56
CA GLY A 37 1.19 -0.35 -7.38
C GLY A 37 0.87 0.33 -6.04
N LYS A 38 0.19 1.47 -6.03
CA LYS A 38 -0.24 2.20 -4.83
C LYS A 38 -1.76 2.37 -4.83
N ILE A 39 -2.37 2.17 -3.67
CA ILE A 39 -3.78 2.48 -3.41
C ILE A 39 -3.84 3.84 -2.72
N SER A 40 -4.75 4.72 -3.15
CA SER A 40 -4.97 6.02 -2.50
C SER A 40 -5.89 5.86 -1.29
N TRP A 41 -5.72 6.68 -0.25
CA TRP A 41 -6.73 6.77 0.82
C TRP A 41 -8.11 7.19 0.29
N SER A 42 -8.14 8.06 -0.72
CA SER A 42 -9.40 8.56 -1.30
C SER A 42 -10.24 7.49 -2.01
N SER A 43 -9.62 6.40 -2.49
CA SER A 43 -10.35 5.29 -3.12
C SER A 43 -11.15 4.43 -2.14
N PHE A 44 -10.91 4.53 -0.82
CA PHE A 44 -11.71 3.79 0.17
C PHE A 44 -13.08 4.44 0.44
N THR A 45 -13.24 5.73 0.13
CA THR A 45 -14.46 6.50 0.48
C THR A 45 -15.69 6.12 -0.33
N PHE A 46 -15.55 5.47 -1.49
CA PHE A 46 -16.68 5.13 -2.35
C PHE A 46 -17.18 3.68 -2.24
N ASP A 47 -16.38 2.75 -1.70
CA ASP A 47 -16.74 1.31 -1.71
C ASP A 47 -17.16 0.77 -0.34
N PHE A 48 -16.68 1.36 0.78
CA PHE A 48 -16.99 0.85 2.12
C PHE A 48 -18.42 1.21 2.60
N CYS A 49 -18.98 2.33 2.14
CA CYS A 49 -20.29 2.80 2.62
C CYS A 49 -21.48 2.06 1.99
N ILE A 50 -21.30 1.29 0.90
CA ILE A 50 -22.39 0.59 0.19
C ILE A 50 -22.38 -0.92 0.46
N ARG A 51 -21.43 -1.44 1.26
CA ARG A 51 -21.31 -2.89 1.52
C ARG A 51 -21.19 -3.26 3.01
N ALA A 52 -21.47 -2.33 3.93
CA ALA A 52 -21.60 -2.61 5.35
C ALA A 52 -23.06 -2.83 5.74
#